data_AF-A0A8H6P0M9-F1
#
_entry.id   AF-A0A8H6P0M9-F1
#
_cell.length_a   1.000
_cell.length_b   1.000
_cell.length_c   1.000
_cell.angle_alpha   90.00
_cell.angle_beta   90.00
_cell.angle_gamma   90.00
#
_symmetry.space_group_name_H-M   'P 1'
#
loop_
_entity.id
_entity.type
_entity.pdbx_description
1 polymer ?
#
loop_
_entity_poly.entity_id
_entity_poly.type
_entity_poly.pdbx_seq_one_letter_code
_entity_poly.pdbx_strand_id
1 'polypeptide(L)'
;MSNMEDPILSAADLLLLERWQEDSPLSPDAQREQIFAEFMTLGVDGQQRGFRWSVLTPEERGTLERVRQPVPERIREWTPWLRTCYEPSTDAAFSRIVDRLEYQFGGQIIILNDPALYNFGPDWHKIFLRIPQLLEYWDSAEGYHERLQEALREESDFDEELEDNIKWEDEGDYLYYYWALVVGRMHIVDKTTLASEGRNAGKVRIVWFDACGRVVGSYRAELGYAADITAVDNPMLDEHSCWVHGKVGKEFNWGAPLGPPYDQETEHDGDDSEGSVDADE
;
A
#
# COMPACT_ATOMS: atom_id res chain seq x y z
N MET A 1 4.08 -20.82 33.10
CA MET A 1 2.99 -20.61 32.13
C MET A 1 3.10 -19.17 31.69
N SER A 2 3.55 -18.94 30.46
CA SER A 2 3.69 -17.59 29.91
C SER A 2 2.30 -16.95 29.87
N ASN A 3 2.15 -15.71 30.35
CA ASN A 3 0.97 -14.90 30.05
C ASN A 3 0.95 -14.72 28.53
N MET A 4 0.22 -15.57 27.83
CA MET A 4 -0.04 -15.40 26.41
C MET A 4 -1.03 -14.24 26.34
N GLU A 5 -0.51 -13.06 25.99
CA GLU A 5 -1.35 -11.88 25.77
C GLU A 5 -2.47 -12.24 24.81
N ASP A 6 -3.69 -11.84 25.18
CA ASP A 6 -4.89 -12.08 24.40
C ASP A 6 -4.75 -11.38 23.03
N PRO A 7 -4.59 -12.12 21.93
CA PRO A 7 -4.23 -11.51 20.65
C PRO A 7 -5.35 -10.60 20.18
N ILE A 8 -4.99 -9.40 19.72
CA ILE A 8 -5.94 -8.49 19.07
C ILE A 8 -6.42 -9.17 17.78
N LEU A 9 -7.74 -9.26 17.60
CA LEU A 9 -8.37 -9.73 16.39
C LEU A 9 -8.28 -8.64 15.32
N SER A 10 -7.86 -9.02 14.11
CA SER A 10 -7.72 -8.10 12.99
C SER A 10 -9.11 -7.69 12.45
N ALA A 11 -9.24 -6.49 11.90
CA ALA A 11 -10.50 -6.02 11.32
C ALA A 11 -10.96 -6.91 10.18
N ALA A 12 -10.01 -7.43 9.41
CA ALA A 12 -10.30 -8.41 8.36
C ALA A 12 -10.89 -9.71 8.92
N ASP A 13 -10.38 -10.21 10.06
CA ASP A 13 -10.94 -11.42 10.70
C ASP A 13 -12.38 -11.18 11.19
N LEU A 14 -12.67 -9.98 11.69
CA LEU A 14 -14.02 -9.61 12.10
C LEU A 14 -14.99 -9.57 10.93
N LEU A 15 -14.61 -8.92 9.83
CA LEU A 15 -15.44 -8.91 8.63
C LEU A 15 -15.65 -10.32 8.09
N LEU A 16 -14.62 -11.18 8.14
CA LEU A 16 -14.73 -12.58 7.75
C LEU A 16 -15.81 -13.29 8.56
N LEU A 17 -15.81 -13.14 9.89
CA LEU A 17 -16.84 -13.71 10.76
C LEU A 17 -18.23 -13.16 10.49
N GLU A 18 -18.36 -11.84 10.37
CA GLU A 18 -19.65 -11.16 10.13
C GLU A 18 -20.31 -11.61 8.82
N ARG A 19 -19.50 -11.90 7.79
CA ARG A 19 -19.98 -12.20 6.43
C ARG A 19 -19.94 -13.68 6.08
N TRP A 20 -19.34 -14.53 6.92
CA TRP A 20 -19.24 -15.97 6.66
C TRP A 20 -20.63 -16.63 6.70
N GLN A 21 -20.92 -17.40 5.66
CA GLN A 21 -22.14 -18.22 5.57
C GLN A 21 -21.72 -19.69 5.40
N GLU A 22 -22.07 -20.52 6.40
CA GLU A 22 -21.75 -21.96 6.39
C GLU A 22 -22.51 -22.73 5.31
N ASP A 23 -23.68 -22.24 4.92
CA ASP A 23 -24.55 -22.79 3.88
C ASP A 23 -24.36 -22.12 2.51
N SER A 24 -23.31 -21.30 2.36
CA SER A 24 -22.99 -20.66 1.10
C SER A 24 -22.78 -21.69 -0.02
N PRO A 25 -23.31 -21.45 -1.24
CA PRO A 25 -23.03 -22.30 -2.40
C PRO A 25 -21.59 -22.13 -2.93
N LEU A 26 -20.84 -21.14 -2.43
CA LEU A 26 -19.46 -20.90 -2.82
C LEU A 26 -18.50 -21.85 -2.10
N SER A 27 -17.37 -22.13 -2.74
CA SER A 27 -16.27 -22.77 -2.02
C SER A 27 -15.75 -21.85 -0.90
N PRO A 28 -15.15 -22.41 0.16
CA PRO A 28 -14.57 -21.61 1.23
C PRO A 28 -13.60 -20.52 0.73
N ASP A 29 -12.75 -20.83 -0.25
CA ASP A 29 -11.81 -19.86 -0.83
C ASP A 29 -12.52 -18.77 -1.64
N ALA A 30 -13.54 -19.11 -2.43
CA ALA A 30 -14.29 -18.14 -3.22
C ALA A 30 -15.10 -17.18 -2.34
N GLN A 31 -15.73 -17.70 -1.27
CA GLN A 31 -16.40 -16.87 -0.27
C GLN A 31 -15.41 -15.94 0.44
N ARG A 32 -14.23 -16.44 0.82
CA ARG A 32 -13.18 -15.63 1.44
C ARG A 32 -12.72 -14.51 0.51
N GLU A 33 -12.43 -14.83 -0.74
CA GLU A 33 -12.02 -13.84 -1.75
C GLU A 33 -13.11 -12.77 -1.96
N GLN A 34 -14.39 -13.16 -1.98
CA GLN A 34 -15.49 -12.20 -2.07
C GLN A 34 -15.56 -11.27 -0.85
N ILE A 35 -15.43 -11.81 0.36
CA ILE A 35 -15.47 -11.01 1.60
C ILE A 35 -14.29 -10.06 1.68
N PHE A 36 -13.08 -10.51 1.32
CA PHE A 36 -11.91 -9.64 1.34
C PHE A 36 -11.84 -8.66 0.18
N ALA A 37 -12.50 -8.94 -0.94
CA ALA A 37 -12.73 -7.92 -1.95
C ALA A 37 -13.62 -6.78 -1.40
N GLU A 38 -14.63 -7.08 -0.58
CA GLU A 38 -15.41 -6.05 0.14
C GLU A 38 -14.49 -5.28 1.11
N PHE A 39 -13.66 -5.97 1.90
CA PHE A 39 -12.73 -5.35 2.84
C PHE A 39 -11.80 -4.31 2.18
N MET A 40 -11.28 -4.61 0.99
CA MET A 40 -10.41 -3.71 0.23
C MET A 40 -11.11 -2.40 -0.19
N THR A 41 -12.45 -2.37 -0.22
CA THR A 41 -13.21 -1.16 -0.60
C THR A 41 -13.57 -0.27 0.59
N LEU A 42 -13.37 -0.77 1.81
CA LEU A 42 -13.79 -0.06 3.03
C LEU A 42 -12.91 1.14 3.38
N GLY A 43 -11.67 1.17 2.92
CA GLY A 43 -10.68 2.17 3.31
C GLY A 43 -10.44 2.21 4.83
N VAL A 44 -9.83 3.27 5.33
CA VAL A 44 -9.50 3.39 6.76
C VAL A 44 -10.72 3.35 7.67
N ASP A 45 -11.84 3.97 7.26
CA ASP A 45 -13.02 4.11 8.11
C ASP A 45 -13.69 2.77 8.41
N GLY A 46 -13.78 1.88 7.42
CA GLY A 46 -14.38 0.56 7.63
C GLY A 46 -13.40 -0.50 8.13
N GLN A 47 -12.09 -0.25 8.02
CA GLN A 47 -11.04 -1.15 8.50
C GLN A 47 -10.66 -0.93 9.97
N GLN A 48 -11.26 0.05 10.66
CA GLN A 48 -11.06 0.24 12.09
C GLN A 48 -12.06 -0.53 12.93
N ARG A 49 -11.74 -1.81 13.12
CA ARG A 49 -12.49 -2.71 13.99
C ARG A 49 -11.50 -3.63 14.69
N GLY A 50 -11.42 -3.55 16.01
CA GLY A 50 -10.55 -4.40 16.81
C GLY A 50 -11.31 -4.89 18.02
N PHE A 51 -11.46 -6.21 18.14
CA PHE A 51 -11.91 -6.87 19.36
C PHE A 51 -10.79 -7.74 19.91
N ARG A 52 -10.88 -8.02 21.21
CA ARG A 52 -10.00 -9.01 21.82
C ARG A 52 -10.45 -10.42 21.42
N TRP A 53 -9.51 -11.32 21.12
CA TRP A 53 -9.81 -12.71 20.77
C TRP A 53 -10.66 -13.41 21.84
N SER A 54 -10.46 -13.09 23.11
CA SER A 54 -11.27 -13.60 24.23
C SER A 54 -12.76 -13.28 24.16
N VAL A 55 -13.18 -12.28 23.38
CA VAL A 55 -14.59 -11.90 23.21
C VAL A 55 -15.32 -12.87 22.28
N LEU A 56 -14.59 -13.63 21.45
CA LEU A 56 -15.18 -14.59 20.53
C LEU A 56 -15.78 -15.82 21.26
N THR A 57 -16.99 -16.18 20.86
CA THR A 57 -17.60 -17.45 21.23
C THR A 57 -16.74 -18.63 20.74
N PRO A 58 -16.89 -19.84 21.33
CA PRO A 58 -16.18 -21.03 20.84
C PRO A 58 -16.48 -21.35 19.36
N GLU A 59 -17.69 -21.06 18.89
CA GLU A 59 -18.12 -21.29 17.51
C GLU A 59 -17.44 -20.33 16.53
N GLU A 60 -17.38 -19.04 16.85
CA GLU A 60 -16.65 -18.04 16.05
C GLU A 60 -15.16 -18.37 15.98
N ARG A 61 -14.56 -18.79 17.09
CA ARG A 61 -13.16 -19.26 17.11
C ARG A 61 -12.95 -20.46 16.21
N GLY A 62 -13.81 -21.47 16.29
CA GLY A 62 -13.75 -22.65 15.44
C GLY A 62 -13.94 -22.31 13.95
N THR A 63 -14.78 -21.33 13.65
CA THR A 63 -14.96 -20.81 12.28
C THR A 63 -13.67 -20.19 11.80
N LEU A 64 -13.13 -19.18 12.51
CA LEU A 64 -11.88 -18.53 12.13
C LEU A 64 -10.71 -19.51 11.99
N GLU A 65 -10.53 -20.43 12.94
CA GLU A 65 -9.45 -21.43 12.87
C GLU A 65 -9.53 -22.30 11.60
N ARG A 66 -10.73 -22.54 11.08
CA ARG A 66 -10.97 -23.34 9.89
C ARG A 66 -10.89 -22.53 8.59
N VAL A 67 -11.44 -21.32 8.57
CA VAL A 67 -11.61 -20.53 7.34
C VAL A 67 -10.46 -19.57 7.07
N ARG A 68 -9.72 -19.20 8.11
CA ARG A 68 -8.56 -18.34 8.02
C ARG A 68 -7.40 -19.12 7.39
N GLN A 69 -6.65 -18.46 6.51
CA GLN A 69 -5.38 -18.99 6.03
C GLN A 69 -4.38 -19.12 7.22
N PRO A 70 -3.44 -20.06 7.16
CA PRO A 70 -2.60 -20.41 8.30
C PRO A 70 -1.84 -19.20 8.88
N VAL A 71 -1.64 -19.28 10.20
CA VAL A 71 -1.09 -18.25 11.10
C VAL A 71 0.31 -17.67 10.74
N PRO A 72 1.24 -18.34 10.01
CA PRO A 72 2.56 -17.76 9.72
C PRO A 72 2.52 -16.47 8.90
N GLU A 73 1.39 -16.18 8.25
CA GLU A 73 1.17 -15.03 7.37
C GLU A 73 0.57 -13.82 8.08
N ARG A 74 0.50 -13.84 9.42
CA ARG A 74 0.11 -12.67 10.22
C ARG A 74 1.28 -11.69 10.32
N ILE A 75 1.57 -11.06 9.19
CA ILE A 75 2.61 -10.05 9.03
C ILE A 75 2.17 -8.82 9.81
N ARG A 76 2.78 -8.60 10.98
CA ARG A 76 2.49 -7.42 11.82
C ARG A 76 3.67 -6.46 11.94
N GLU A 77 4.89 -6.98 11.89
CA GLU A 77 6.07 -6.20 12.30
C GLU A 77 7.10 -6.04 11.18
N TRP A 78 7.04 -6.84 10.11
CA TRP A 78 8.07 -6.86 9.07
C TRP A 78 7.51 -6.53 7.70
N THR A 79 8.28 -5.77 6.92
CA THR A 79 7.97 -5.52 5.51
C THR A 79 8.12 -6.82 4.70
N PRO A 80 7.03 -7.34 4.10
CA PRO A 80 7.09 -8.62 3.42
C PRO A 80 7.77 -8.55 2.06
N TRP A 81 8.41 -9.66 1.69
CA TRP A 81 8.97 -9.92 0.38
C TRP A 81 8.09 -10.92 -0.37
N LEU A 82 7.44 -10.48 -1.45
CA LEU A 82 6.50 -11.28 -2.24
C LEU A 82 7.14 -11.74 -3.56
N ARG A 83 7.27 -13.06 -3.74
CA ARG A 83 7.64 -13.64 -5.04
C ARG A 83 6.40 -13.87 -5.89
N THR A 84 6.40 -13.35 -7.12
CA THR A 84 5.25 -13.49 -8.04
C THR A 84 5.57 -14.25 -9.33
N CYS A 85 6.82 -14.67 -9.53
CA CYS A 85 7.25 -15.43 -10.71
C CYS A 85 7.96 -16.73 -10.30
N TYR A 86 7.46 -17.86 -10.79
CA TYR A 86 7.90 -19.21 -10.43
C TYR A 86 8.34 -20.05 -11.65
N GLU A 87 8.75 -19.39 -12.74
CA GLU A 87 9.32 -20.08 -13.89
C GLU A 87 10.62 -20.80 -13.46
N PRO A 88 10.88 -22.06 -13.84
CA PRO A 88 12.04 -22.82 -13.34
C PRO A 88 13.41 -22.13 -13.55
N SER A 89 13.55 -21.32 -14.60
CA SER A 89 14.77 -20.55 -14.87
C SER A 89 15.04 -19.44 -13.85
N THR A 90 14.06 -19.11 -13.01
CA THR A 90 14.15 -18.01 -12.04
C THR A 90 14.60 -18.45 -10.65
N ASP A 91 14.58 -19.75 -10.36
CA ASP A 91 14.86 -20.29 -9.01
C ASP A 91 16.25 -19.92 -8.51
N ALA A 92 17.27 -20.07 -9.36
CA ALA A 92 18.64 -19.72 -8.97
C ALA A 92 18.81 -18.22 -8.69
N ALA A 93 18.07 -17.35 -9.37
CA ALA A 93 18.08 -15.91 -9.10
C ALA A 93 17.36 -15.60 -7.78
N PHE A 94 16.24 -16.27 -7.54
CA PHE A 94 15.49 -16.11 -6.29
C PHE A 94 16.27 -16.64 -5.08
N SER A 95 16.93 -17.79 -5.17
CA SER A 95 17.77 -18.33 -4.10
C SER A 95 18.85 -17.35 -3.66
N ARG A 96 19.49 -16.63 -4.59
CA ARG A 96 20.47 -15.58 -4.24
C ARG A 96 19.87 -14.42 -3.45
N ILE A 97 18.61 -14.07 -3.73
CA ILE A 97 17.88 -13.05 -2.96
C ILE A 97 17.64 -13.59 -1.54
N VAL A 98 17.14 -14.81 -1.42
CA VAL A 98 16.91 -15.46 -0.11
C VAL A 98 18.20 -15.54 0.70
N ASP A 99 19.30 -16.03 0.12
CA ASP A 99 20.61 -16.12 0.80
C ASP A 99 21.06 -14.76 1.34
N ARG A 100 20.87 -13.69 0.56
CA ARG A 100 21.21 -12.31 0.98
C ARG A 100 20.35 -11.86 2.15
N LEU A 101 19.04 -12.10 2.08
CA LEU A 101 18.10 -11.72 3.12
C LEU A 101 18.33 -12.49 4.41
N GLU A 102 18.53 -13.81 4.32
CA GLU A 102 18.85 -14.66 5.48
C GLU A 102 20.18 -14.26 6.13
N TYR A 103 21.19 -13.93 5.33
CA TYR A 103 22.47 -13.43 5.82
C TYR A 103 22.30 -12.11 6.60
N GLN A 104 21.48 -11.19 6.10
CA GLN A 104 21.29 -9.87 6.68
C GLN A 104 20.40 -9.87 7.93
N PHE A 105 19.35 -10.70 7.94
CA PHE A 105 18.32 -10.71 8.98
C PHE A 105 18.39 -11.94 9.90
N GLY A 106 19.37 -12.82 9.74
CA GLY A 106 19.51 -14.03 10.57
C GLY A 106 18.29 -14.96 10.50
N GLY A 107 17.59 -14.97 9.35
CA GLY A 107 16.35 -15.72 9.15
C GLY A 107 15.08 -15.07 9.72
N GLN A 108 15.17 -13.87 10.31
CA GLN A 108 14.02 -13.10 10.80
C GLN A 108 13.47 -12.19 9.70
N ILE A 109 12.94 -12.80 8.64
CA ILE A 109 12.33 -12.06 7.53
C ILE A 109 11.13 -12.80 6.97
N ILE A 110 10.15 -12.03 6.50
CA ILE A 110 8.92 -12.56 5.92
C ILE A 110 9.09 -12.64 4.40
N ILE A 111 9.18 -13.87 3.89
CA ILE A 111 9.25 -14.15 2.46
C ILE A 111 8.04 -14.99 2.06
N LEU A 112 7.17 -14.41 1.23
CA LEU A 112 5.97 -15.03 0.68
C LEU A 112 6.33 -15.71 -0.66
N ASN A 113 6.58 -17.03 -0.61
CA ASN A 113 7.15 -17.81 -1.72
C ASN A 113 6.42 -19.16 -2.00
N ASP A 114 5.17 -19.31 -1.59
CA ASP A 114 4.35 -20.45 -2.02
C ASP A 114 3.77 -20.20 -3.43
N PRO A 115 4.15 -20.98 -4.47
CA PRO A 115 3.61 -20.83 -5.82
C PRO A 115 2.11 -21.10 -5.91
N ALA A 116 1.53 -21.94 -5.05
CA ALA A 116 0.10 -22.22 -5.06
C ALA A 116 -0.71 -21.03 -4.54
N LEU A 117 -0.09 -20.18 -3.71
CA LEU A 117 -0.75 -19.03 -3.08
C LEU A 117 -0.44 -17.70 -3.77
N TYR A 118 0.79 -17.53 -4.28
CA TYR A 118 1.33 -16.21 -4.64
C TYR A 118 1.78 -16.07 -6.10
N ASN A 119 1.49 -17.06 -6.96
CA ASN A 119 1.78 -16.97 -8.38
C ASN A 119 0.80 -16.03 -9.12
N PHE A 120 0.79 -14.77 -8.71
CA PHE A 120 -0.08 -13.72 -9.26
C PHE A 120 0.51 -13.04 -10.49
N GLY A 121 1.81 -13.19 -10.75
CA GLY A 121 2.51 -12.47 -11.80
C GLY A 121 2.30 -10.95 -11.68
N PRO A 122 1.73 -10.28 -12.70
CA PRO A 122 1.46 -8.85 -12.65
C PRO A 122 0.32 -8.46 -11.70
N ASP A 123 -0.59 -9.39 -11.35
CA ASP A 123 -1.75 -9.15 -10.48
C ASP A 123 -1.39 -9.28 -8.98
N TRP A 124 -0.18 -8.86 -8.60
CA TRP A 124 0.36 -9.04 -7.25
C TRP A 124 -0.55 -8.46 -6.15
N HIS A 125 -1.37 -7.44 -6.46
CA HIS A 125 -2.36 -6.84 -5.56
C HIS A 125 -3.37 -7.86 -5.01
N LYS A 126 -3.55 -9.01 -5.68
CA LYS A 126 -4.33 -10.15 -5.15
C LYS A 126 -3.78 -10.68 -3.83
N ILE A 127 -2.57 -10.29 -3.43
CA ILE A 127 -2.05 -10.56 -2.09
C ILE A 127 -2.97 -10.02 -1.00
N PHE A 128 -3.66 -8.89 -1.22
CA PHE A 128 -4.58 -8.33 -0.23
C PHE A 128 -5.86 -9.17 -0.06
N LEU A 129 -6.22 -10.00 -1.04
CA LEU A 129 -7.28 -11.01 -0.90
C LEU A 129 -6.82 -12.26 -0.12
N ARG A 130 -5.51 -12.43 0.06
CA ARG A 130 -4.94 -13.53 0.86
C ARG A 130 -4.57 -13.07 2.27
N ILE A 131 -3.93 -11.91 2.37
CA ILE A 131 -3.43 -11.30 3.58
C ILE A 131 -3.99 -9.87 3.69
N PRO A 132 -5.30 -9.71 3.92
CA PRO A 132 -5.94 -8.39 4.05
C PRO A 132 -5.39 -7.58 5.23
N GLN A 133 -4.76 -8.23 6.21
CA GLN A 133 -4.10 -7.56 7.34
C GLN A 133 -2.97 -6.63 6.92
N LEU A 134 -2.42 -6.78 5.70
CA LEU A 134 -1.45 -5.83 5.16
C LEU A 134 -2.04 -4.43 4.96
N LEU A 135 -3.37 -4.32 4.80
CA LEU A 135 -4.08 -3.05 4.62
C LEU A 135 -4.48 -2.40 5.94
N GLU A 136 -4.35 -3.11 7.06
CA GLU A 136 -4.80 -2.59 8.34
C GLU A 136 -3.92 -1.42 8.79
N TYR A 137 -4.58 -0.28 8.94
CA TYR A 137 -3.96 0.94 9.45
C TYR A 137 -4.10 1.00 10.97
N TRP A 138 -2.98 1.15 11.68
CA TRP A 138 -2.92 1.00 13.15
C TRP A 138 -3.30 2.25 13.93
N ASP A 139 -3.18 3.42 13.32
CA ASP A 139 -3.65 4.65 13.93
C ASP A 139 -5.13 4.87 13.57
N SER A 140 -5.81 5.73 14.33
CA SER A 140 -7.24 6.05 14.19
C SER A 140 -7.60 6.65 12.83
N ALA A 141 -8.86 6.51 12.43
CA ALA A 141 -9.33 6.98 11.13
C ALA A 141 -9.36 8.51 11.15
N GLU A 142 -9.72 9.08 12.29
CA GLU A 142 -9.55 10.50 12.62
C GLU A 142 -8.09 10.93 12.42
N GLY A 143 -7.11 10.25 13.04
CA GLY A 143 -5.69 10.56 12.86
C GLY A 143 -5.20 10.40 11.41
N TYR A 144 -5.75 9.44 10.66
CA TYR A 144 -5.50 9.32 9.23
C TYR A 144 -5.99 10.54 8.44
N HIS A 145 -7.25 10.93 8.66
CA HIS A 145 -7.84 12.08 7.96
C HIS A 145 -7.18 13.39 8.38
N GLU A 146 -6.80 13.54 9.66
CA GLU A 146 -6.06 14.70 10.17
C GLU A 146 -4.71 14.85 9.48
N ARG A 147 -3.92 13.78 9.39
CA ARG A 147 -2.64 13.81 8.65
C ARG A 147 -2.81 14.11 7.17
N LEU A 148 -3.85 13.57 6.54
CA LEU A 148 -4.13 13.85 5.14
C LEU A 148 -4.46 15.33 4.92
N GLN A 149 -5.27 15.91 5.82
CA GLN A 149 -5.58 17.34 5.79
C GLN A 149 -4.37 18.22 6.11
N GLU A 150 -3.52 17.82 7.06
CA GLU A 150 -2.29 18.53 7.39
C GLU A 150 -1.34 18.55 6.19
N ALA A 151 -1.11 17.40 5.56
CA ALA A 151 -0.30 17.32 4.35
C ALA A 151 -0.84 18.20 3.22
N LEU A 152 -2.17 18.26 3.03
CA LEU A 152 -2.77 19.17 2.05
C LEU A 152 -2.56 20.65 2.38
N ARG A 153 -2.60 21.02 3.67
CA ARG A 153 -2.32 22.40 4.10
C ARG A 153 -0.85 22.75 3.89
N GLU A 154 0.07 21.86 4.23
CA GLU A 154 1.49 22.10 4.03
C GLU A 154 1.80 22.34 2.55
N GLU A 155 1.28 21.52 1.64
CA GLU A 155 1.46 21.72 0.19
C GLU A 155 0.88 23.07 -0.27
N SER A 156 -0.30 23.46 0.22
CA SER A 156 -0.92 24.77 -0.07
C SER A 156 -0.11 25.95 0.46
N ASP A 157 0.41 25.86 1.70
CA ASP A 157 1.22 26.92 2.32
C ASP A 157 2.58 27.05 1.58
N PHE A 158 3.14 25.93 1.10
CA PHE A 158 4.34 25.93 0.25
C PHE A 158 4.11 26.65 -1.08
N ASP A 159 2.97 26.44 -1.73
CA ASP A 159 2.60 27.11 -2.97
C ASP A 159 2.40 28.63 -2.75
N GLU A 160 1.74 29.05 -1.66
CA GLU A 160 1.57 30.48 -1.31
C GLU A 160 2.92 31.19 -1.03
N GLU A 161 3.89 30.53 -0.39
CA GLU A 161 5.23 31.11 -0.15
C GLU A 161 6.10 31.16 -1.42
N LEU A 162 5.84 30.32 -2.43
CA LEU A 162 6.62 30.24 -3.67
C LEU A 162 6.12 31.13 -4.82
N GLU A 163 4.85 31.57 -4.80
CA GLU A 163 4.30 32.51 -5.79
C GLU A 163 5.15 33.79 -5.94
N ASP A 164 5.91 34.15 -4.91
CA ASP A 164 6.80 35.31 -4.93
C ASP A 164 8.17 35.08 -5.59
N ASN A 165 8.59 33.87 -6.00
CA ASN A 165 9.92 33.74 -6.64
C ASN A 165 10.26 32.62 -7.64
N ILE A 166 9.58 31.47 -7.81
CA ILE A 166 10.01 30.47 -8.83
C ILE A 166 8.82 29.67 -9.38
N LYS A 167 8.52 29.82 -10.69
CA LYS A 167 7.66 28.88 -11.42
C LYS A 167 8.43 27.58 -11.68
N TRP A 168 8.14 26.53 -10.93
CA TRP A 168 8.48 25.16 -11.34
C TRP A 168 7.41 24.70 -12.34
N GLU A 169 7.82 24.40 -13.58
CA GLU A 169 6.93 23.90 -14.65
C GLU A 169 6.65 22.39 -14.55
N ASP A 170 7.12 21.71 -13.51
CA ASP A 170 6.85 20.29 -13.29
C ASP A 170 5.88 20.14 -12.12
N GLU A 171 4.79 19.40 -12.37
CA GLU A 171 3.84 18.81 -11.42
C GLU A 171 4.24 19.03 -9.96
N GLY A 172 3.63 20.00 -9.26
CA GLY A 172 3.87 20.26 -7.85
C GLY A 172 3.95 18.93 -7.10
N ASP A 173 5.10 18.67 -6.49
CA ASP A 173 5.39 17.39 -5.85
C ASP A 173 4.50 17.32 -4.59
N TYR A 174 3.25 16.86 -4.72
CA TYR A 174 2.31 16.50 -3.64
C TYR A 174 2.84 15.32 -2.80
N LEU A 175 4.13 15.32 -2.52
CA LEU A 175 4.92 14.24 -1.97
C LEU A 175 4.50 13.98 -0.53
N TYR A 176 4.20 15.03 0.24
CA TYR A 176 3.68 14.92 1.60
C TYR A 176 2.26 14.38 1.60
N TYR A 177 1.42 14.83 0.65
CA TYR A 177 0.07 14.30 0.47
C TYR A 177 0.09 12.80 0.10
N TYR A 178 0.90 12.41 -0.89
CA TYR A 178 1.04 11.01 -1.26
C TYR A 178 1.58 10.19 -0.09
N TRP A 179 2.53 10.72 0.67
CA TRP A 179 3.06 10.02 1.83
C TRP A 179 1.98 9.79 2.90
N ALA A 180 1.13 10.78 3.16
CA ALA A 180 0.03 10.68 4.12
C ALA A 180 -1.00 9.58 3.75
N LEU A 181 -1.10 9.21 2.47
CA LEU A 181 -1.97 8.12 1.99
C LEU A 181 -1.42 6.72 2.30
N VAL A 182 -0.11 6.58 2.53
CA VAL A 182 0.56 5.29 2.69
C VAL A 182 0.17 4.62 4.01
N VAL A 183 -0.38 3.40 3.92
CA VAL A 183 -0.64 2.55 5.10
C VAL A 183 0.38 1.43 5.25
N GLY A 184 1.07 1.08 4.18
CA GLY A 184 1.98 -0.05 4.18
C GLY A 184 2.93 -0.08 3.00
N ARG A 185 3.90 -1.00 3.09
CA ARG A 185 4.94 -1.22 2.09
C ARG A 185 5.21 -2.71 1.91
N MET A 186 5.54 -3.12 0.70
CA MET A 186 6.03 -4.47 0.40
C MET A 186 7.12 -4.47 -0.67
N HIS A 187 7.94 -5.51 -0.68
CA HIS A 187 8.98 -5.73 -1.68
C HIS A 187 8.57 -6.85 -2.63
N ILE A 188 8.48 -6.57 -3.92
CA ILE A 188 8.02 -7.50 -4.94
C ILE A 188 9.23 -8.02 -5.72
N VAL A 189 9.36 -9.34 -5.74
CA VAL A 189 10.30 -10.10 -6.55
C VAL A 189 9.54 -10.70 -7.74
N ASP A 190 9.43 -9.89 -8.79
CA ASP A 190 8.69 -10.23 -10.00
C ASP A 190 9.59 -10.80 -11.11
N LYS A 191 8.98 -11.12 -12.25
CA LYS A 191 9.70 -11.62 -13.44
C LYS A 191 10.82 -10.68 -13.89
N THR A 192 10.65 -9.37 -13.75
CA THR A 192 11.69 -8.39 -14.12
C THR A 192 12.85 -8.42 -13.15
N THR A 193 12.58 -8.54 -11.84
CA THR A 193 13.63 -8.69 -10.81
C THR A 193 14.44 -9.96 -11.05
N LEU A 194 13.79 -11.07 -11.42
CA LEU A 194 14.43 -12.37 -11.62
C LEU A 194 15.03 -12.58 -13.02
N ALA A 195 14.91 -11.60 -13.92
CA ALA A 195 15.49 -11.67 -15.25
C ALA A 195 17.03 -11.74 -15.20
N SER A 196 17.64 -12.41 -16.16
CA SER A 196 19.11 -12.46 -16.31
C SER A 196 19.71 -11.21 -16.95
N GLU A 197 18.89 -10.42 -17.64
CA GLU A 197 19.31 -9.24 -18.39
C GLU A 197 18.25 -8.13 -18.39
N GLY A 198 18.68 -6.92 -18.76
CA GLY A 198 17.86 -5.72 -18.79
C GLY A 198 18.18 -4.76 -17.65
N ARG A 199 17.85 -3.48 -17.84
CA ARG A 199 18.19 -2.38 -16.90
C ARG A 199 17.67 -2.60 -15.47
N ASN A 200 16.64 -3.42 -15.32
CA ASN A 200 15.95 -3.71 -14.06
C ASN A 200 16.12 -5.17 -13.60
N ALA A 201 16.92 -5.98 -14.28
CA ALA A 201 17.32 -7.29 -13.78
C ALA A 201 18.04 -7.14 -12.45
N GLY A 202 17.71 -7.99 -11.47
CA GLY A 202 18.23 -7.92 -10.12
C GLY A 202 17.64 -6.81 -9.24
N LYS A 203 16.84 -5.89 -9.81
CA LYS A 203 16.22 -4.79 -9.06
C LYS A 203 14.86 -5.18 -8.51
N VAL A 204 14.73 -5.13 -7.19
CA VAL A 204 13.52 -5.40 -6.43
C VAL A 204 12.56 -4.23 -6.58
N ARG A 205 11.27 -4.49 -6.77
CA ARG A 205 10.26 -3.45 -6.82
C ARG A 205 9.73 -3.18 -5.42
N ILE A 206 9.99 -2.01 -4.87
CA ILE A 206 9.37 -1.52 -3.64
C ILE A 206 8.04 -0.89 -4.02
N VAL A 207 6.99 -1.20 -3.26
CA VAL A 207 5.65 -0.64 -3.46
C VAL A 207 5.13 -0.14 -2.12
N TRP A 208 4.70 1.12 -2.11
CA TRP A 208 3.90 1.71 -1.05
C TRP A 208 2.45 1.74 -1.50
N PHE A 209 1.55 1.41 -0.58
CA PHE A 209 0.13 1.26 -0.89
C PHE A 209 -0.74 1.89 0.20
N ASP A 210 -1.96 2.24 -0.19
CA ASP A 210 -2.97 2.82 0.69
C ASP A 210 -3.87 1.75 1.33
N ALA A 211 -4.85 2.19 2.13
CA ALA A 211 -5.82 1.33 2.83
C ALA A 211 -6.64 0.42 1.90
N CYS A 212 -6.70 0.73 0.60
CA CYS A 212 -7.43 -0.06 -0.38
C CYS A 212 -6.50 -0.97 -1.21
N GLY A 213 -5.19 -0.96 -0.92
CA GLY A 213 -4.18 -1.72 -1.65
C GLY A 213 -3.80 -1.10 -3.00
N ARG A 214 -4.16 0.16 -3.23
CA ARG A 214 -3.79 0.90 -4.45
C ARG A 214 -2.33 1.33 -4.31
N VAL A 215 -1.60 1.35 -5.41
CA VAL A 215 -0.20 1.79 -5.42
C VAL A 215 -0.18 3.29 -5.24
N VAL A 216 0.40 3.78 -4.14
CA VAL A 216 0.64 5.21 -3.96
C VAL A 216 1.95 5.59 -4.63
N GLY A 217 3.00 4.81 -4.37
CA GLY A 217 4.32 4.99 -4.95
C GLY A 217 5.00 3.66 -5.25
N SER A 218 5.92 3.65 -6.21
CA SER A 218 6.78 2.49 -6.44
C SER A 218 8.15 2.83 -6.97
N TYR A 219 9.16 2.06 -6.58
CA TYR A 219 10.54 2.28 -6.97
C TYR A 219 11.24 0.95 -7.25
N ARG A 220 12.23 0.95 -8.15
CA ARG A 220 13.07 -0.23 -8.39
C ARG A 220 14.46 -0.01 -7.82
N ALA A 221 14.74 -0.74 -6.75
CA ALA A 221 15.98 -0.66 -6.00
C ALA A 221 16.91 -1.85 -6.29
N GLU A 222 18.21 -1.61 -6.17
CA GLU A 222 19.19 -2.70 -6.08
C GLU A 222 18.90 -3.57 -4.85
N LEU A 223 19.16 -4.88 -4.95
CA LEU A 223 18.87 -5.85 -3.89
C LEU A 223 19.42 -5.44 -2.52
N GLY A 224 20.68 -4.98 -2.46
CA GLY A 224 21.31 -4.56 -1.21
C GLY A 224 20.55 -3.41 -0.54
N TYR A 225 20.19 -2.40 -1.32
CA TYR A 225 19.45 -1.25 -0.83
C TYR A 225 18.01 -1.61 -0.42
N ALA A 226 17.31 -2.44 -1.20
CA ALA A 226 15.98 -2.95 -0.83
C ALA A 226 16.04 -3.77 0.46
N ALA A 227 17.09 -4.57 0.66
CA ALA A 227 17.32 -5.27 1.92
C ALA A 227 17.54 -4.27 3.06
N ASP A 228 18.42 -3.28 2.90
CA ASP A 228 18.73 -2.30 3.95
C ASP A 228 17.50 -1.54 4.45
N ILE A 229 16.60 -1.11 3.55
CA ILE A 229 15.38 -0.40 3.96
C ILE A 229 14.28 -1.31 4.52
N THR A 230 14.39 -2.64 4.42
CA THR A 230 13.34 -3.59 4.86
C THR A 230 13.03 -3.45 6.36
N ALA A 231 14.06 -3.18 7.18
CA ALA A 231 13.93 -3.00 8.63
C ALA A 231 13.77 -1.53 9.05
N VAL A 232 13.65 -0.62 8.08
CA VAL A 232 13.38 0.79 8.34
C VAL A 232 11.87 1.00 8.34
N ASP A 233 11.37 1.60 9.41
CA ASP A 233 9.96 1.97 9.55
C ASP A 233 9.58 2.97 8.46
N ASN A 234 8.34 2.85 7.96
CA ASN A 234 7.88 3.72 6.87
C ASN A 234 8.13 5.21 7.18
N PRO A 235 7.75 5.78 8.34
CA PRO A 235 7.93 7.22 8.63
C PRO A 235 9.37 7.75 8.54
N MET A 236 10.38 6.90 8.38
CA MET A 236 11.77 7.32 8.17
C MET A 236 12.17 7.34 6.68
N LEU A 237 11.21 7.15 5.76
CA LEU A 237 11.46 6.97 4.33
C LEU A 237 10.77 8.01 3.44
N ASP A 238 10.01 8.94 4.02
CA ASP A 238 9.34 10.06 3.34
C ASP A 238 10.31 11.02 2.65
N GLU A 239 11.52 11.17 3.17
CA GLU A 239 12.59 11.95 2.52
C GLU A 239 13.61 11.07 1.80
N HIS A 240 13.45 9.74 1.85
CA HIS A 240 14.45 8.84 1.29
C HIS A 240 14.34 8.80 -0.25
N SER A 241 15.49 8.77 -0.92
CA SER A 241 15.62 8.67 -2.38
C SER A 241 14.73 7.62 -3.08
N CYS A 242 14.35 6.52 -2.42
CA CYS A 242 13.44 5.53 -3.01
C CYS A 242 11.99 6.02 -3.09
N TRP A 243 11.60 6.91 -2.20
CA TRP A 243 10.31 7.60 -2.23
C TRP A 243 10.38 8.83 -3.15
N VAL A 244 11.33 9.73 -2.91
CA VAL A 244 11.51 10.99 -3.66
C VAL A 244 11.70 10.75 -5.17
N HIS A 245 12.38 9.67 -5.56
CA HIS A 245 12.53 9.30 -6.99
C HIS A 245 11.62 8.14 -7.40
N GLY A 246 10.65 7.82 -6.56
CA GLY A 246 9.60 6.87 -6.84
C GLY A 246 8.69 7.34 -7.97
N LYS A 247 7.92 6.40 -8.52
CA LYS A 247 6.85 6.71 -9.45
C LYS A 247 5.53 6.69 -8.70
N VAL A 248 4.79 7.79 -8.78
CA VAL A 248 3.41 7.87 -8.30
C VAL A 248 2.55 6.80 -9.02
N GLY A 249 1.62 6.22 -8.29
CA GLY A 249 0.67 5.27 -8.85
C GLY A 249 -0.35 5.94 -9.76
N LYS A 250 -0.80 5.22 -10.78
CA LYS A 250 -1.64 5.79 -11.84
C LYS A 250 -2.96 6.36 -11.33
N GLU A 251 -3.49 5.77 -10.27
CA GLU A 251 -4.73 6.16 -9.61
C GLU A 251 -4.62 7.52 -8.91
N PHE A 252 -3.40 7.93 -8.54
CA PHE A 252 -3.07 9.15 -7.81
C PHE A 252 -2.37 10.19 -8.70
N ASN A 253 -2.16 9.89 -9.98
CA ASN A 253 -1.63 10.86 -10.92
C ASN A 253 -2.51 12.10 -10.98
N TRP A 254 -1.90 13.21 -11.41
CA TRP A 254 -2.63 14.44 -11.72
C TRP A 254 -3.86 14.17 -12.60
N GLY A 255 -5.01 14.67 -12.18
CA GLY A 255 -6.30 14.51 -12.87
C GLY A 255 -6.95 13.13 -12.78
N ALA A 256 -6.34 12.17 -12.08
CA ALA A 256 -6.98 10.91 -11.76
C ALA A 256 -8.03 11.07 -10.64
N PRO A 257 -8.99 10.13 -10.47
CA PRO A 257 -10.05 10.24 -9.47
C PRO A 257 -9.57 10.34 -8.01
N LEU A 258 -8.34 9.92 -7.73
CA LEU A 258 -7.70 9.99 -6.41
C LEU A 258 -6.42 10.83 -6.44
N GLY A 259 -6.22 11.62 -7.50
CA GLY A 259 -5.15 12.60 -7.53
C GLY A 259 -5.35 13.68 -6.45
N PRO A 260 -4.33 14.50 -6.22
CA PRO A 260 -4.42 15.61 -5.28
C PRO A 260 -5.64 16.51 -5.62
N PRO A 261 -6.34 17.05 -4.60
CA PRO A 261 -7.47 17.94 -4.82
C PRO A 261 -6.96 19.21 -5.50
N TYR A 262 -7.59 19.58 -6.61
CA TYR A 262 -7.26 20.81 -7.35
C TYR A 262 -7.42 22.04 -6.47
N ASP A 263 -6.47 22.98 -6.56
CA ASP A 263 -6.81 24.38 -6.40
C ASP A 263 -7.65 24.80 -7.61
N GLN A 264 -8.95 24.98 -7.40
CA GLN A 264 -9.87 25.48 -8.42
C GLN A 264 -9.69 26.99 -8.62
N GLU A 265 -8.48 27.45 -8.90
CA GLU A 265 -8.26 28.83 -9.32
C GLU A 265 -7.27 28.87 -10.49
N THR A 266 -7.76 28.60 -11.69
CA THR A 266 -7.25 29.28 -12.89
C THR A 266 -8.27 29.18 -14.03
N GLU A 267 -8.55 30.35 -14.60
CA GLU A 267 -9.37 30.60 -15.80
C GLU A 267 -10.89 30.72 -15.60
N HIS A 268 -11.32 31.85 -15.04
CA HIS A 268 -12.30 32.64 -15.78
C HIS A 268 -11.60 33.87 -16.36
N ASP A 269 -11.03 33.69 -17.55
CA ASP A 269 -10.77 34.80 -18.47
C ASP A 269 -12.12 35.50 -18.73
N GLY A 270 -12.37 36.55 -17.94
CA GLY A 270 -13.32 37.59 -18.27
C GLY A 270 -12.77 38.40 -19.43
N ASP A 271 -13.04 37.91 -20.63
CA ASP A 271 -13.02 38.70 -21.86
C ASP A 271 -14.03 39.84 -21.74
N ASP A 272 -13.60 40.96 -21.14
CA ASP A 272 -14.27 42.25 -21.29
C ASP A 272 -13.56 43.05 -22.38
N SER A 273 -13.71 42.55 -23.61
CA SER A 273 -13.68 43.40 -24.78
C SER A 273 -15.05 44.09 -24.93
N GLU A 274 -15.14 45.38 -24.56
CA GLU A 274 -15.91 46.42 -25.26
C GLU A 274 -15.88 47.76 -24.51
N GLY A 275 -15.52 48.85 -25.19
CA GLY A 275 -15.79 50.19 -24.67
C GLY A 275 -14.86 51.33 -25.10
N SER A 276 -14.40 51.36 -26.35
CA SER A 276 -13.96 52.62 -26.95
C SER A 276 -15.17 53.54 -27.09
N VAL A 277 -15.27 54.58 -26.27
CA VAL A 277 -16.18 55.70 -26.49
C VAL A 277 -15.36 56.88 -26.98
N ASP A 278 -15.41 57.09 -28.30
CA ASP A 278 -15.14 58.38 -28.91
C ASP A 278 -16.17 59.40 -28.38
N ALA A 279 -15.68 60.58 -27.99
CA ALA A 279 -16.50 61.77 -27.85
C ALA A 279 -15.71 62.97 -28.39
N ASP A 280 -16.07 63.36 -29.60
CA ASP A 280 -15.84 64.69 -30.17
C ASP A 280 -16.56 65.76 -29.33
N GLU A 281 -15.83 66.78 -28.87
CA GLU A 281 -16.15 68.22 -29.04
C GLU A 281 -14.92 69.10 -28.72
#